data_AF-A0A3B6KHD7-F1
#
_entry.id   AF-A0A3B6KHD7-F1
#
_cell.length_a   1.000
_cell.length_b   1.000
_cell.length_c   1.000
_cell.angle_alpha   90.00
_cell.angle_beta   90.00
_cell.angle_gamma   90.00
#
_symmetry.space_group_name_H-M   'P 1'
#
loop_
_entity.id
_entity.type
_entity.pdbx_description
1 polymer ?
#
loop_
_entity_poly.entity_id
_entity_poly.type
_entity_poly.pdbx_seq_one_letter_code
_entity_poly.pdbx_strand_id
1 'polypeptide(L)'
;MVAPNVKAETMRLMDRRSALEAEMDAIIAALSAPGGAGITGSLVDAEGFPRADIDIPAVLAQRRKLGELRNDHKDVTSKIEKNLEVLHSTKLTRNEQSIPRSSGISAPLHGGLSQNDPMEEDVVTRLPFAIIDDIADGSPAALDGLLLGDEIVKFGSVEAGGRLQERLVSEAVSNEDNQVSLLIIRQGSPMNLTITPRKWHGRGLMGCHFRIL
;
A
#
# COMPACT_ATOMS: atom_id res chain seq x y z
N MET A 1 7.92 14.25 25.15
CA MET A 1 9.28 14.47 24.59
C MET A 1 9.65 13.46 23.49
N VAL A 2 8.72 12.66 22.95
CA VAL A 2 9.05 11.52 22.04
C VAL A 2 9.21 11.94 20.57
N ALA A 3 8.38 12.88 20.08
CA ALA A 3 8.40 13.35 18.70
C ALA A 3 9.76 13.86 18.15
N PRO A 4 10.59 14.64 18.89
CA PRO A 4 11.87 15.10 18.36
C PRO A 4 12.88 13.96 18.16
N ASN A 5 12.79 12.90 18.98
CA ASN A 5 13.67 11.75 18.87
C ASN A 5 13.34 10.91 17.62
N VAL A 6 12.06 10.64 17.38
CA VAL A 6 11.59 9.88 16.22
C VAL A 6 11.91 10.60 14.92
N LYS A 7 11.77 11.94 14.87
CA LYS A 7 12.13 12.73 13.69
C LYS A 7 13.63 12.63 13.36
N ALA A 8 14.50 12.76 14.37
CA ALA A 8 15.94 12.64 14.18
C ALA A 8 16.35 11.22 13.75
N GLU A 9 15.73 10.18 14.31
CA GLU A 9 15.95 8.80 13.90
C GLU A 9 15.49 8.55 12.45
N THR A 10 14.33 9.07 12.06
CA THR A 10 13.81 8.97 10.68
C THR A 10 14.79 9.57 9.68
N MET A 11 15.33 10.74 9.97
CA MET A 11 16.28 11.41 9.08
C MET A 11 17.58 10.59 8.92
N ARG A 12 18.11 10.03 10.01
CA ARG A 12 19.28 9.13 9.95
C ARG A 12 19.00 7.87 9.13
N LEU A 13 17.80 7.31 9.26
CA LEU A 13 17.40 6.14 8.47
C LEU A 13 17.29 6.49 6.98
N MET A 14 16.80 7.67 6.62
CA MET A 14 16.78 8.14 5.24
C MET A 14 18.19 8.28 4.67
N ASP A 15 19.12 8.89 5.42
CA ASP A 15 20.52 8.99 5.01
C ASP A 15 21.14 7.60 4.82
N ARG A 16 20.86 6.67 5.74
CA ARG A 16 21.30 5.27 5.62
C ARG A 16 20.70 4.58 4.41
N ARG A 17 19.42 4.81 4.10
CA ARG A 17 18.74 4.27 2.92
C ARG A 17 19.46 4.72 1.65
N SER A 18 19.73 6.03 1.52
CA SER A 18 20.44 6.57 0.35
C SER A 18 21.86 6.03 0.22
N ALA A 19 22.55 5.77 1.33
CA ALA A 19 23.86 5.12 1.29
C ALA A 19 23.79 3.66 0.79
N LEU A 20 22.77 2.91 1.21
CA LEU A 20 22.51 1.55 0.71
C LEU A 20 22.16 1.55 -0.78
N GLU A 21 21.31 2.48 -1.22
CA GLU A 21 20.93 2.67 -2.62
C GLU A 21 22.18 2.92 -3.49
N ALA A 22 23.05 3.85 -3.08
CA ALA A 22 24.29 4.14 -3.80
C ALA A 22 25.23 2.92 -3.89
N GLU A 23 25.31 2.10 -2.84
CA GLU A 23 26.12 0.88 -2.85
C GLU A 23 25.52 -0.21 -3.75
N MET A 24 24.20 -0.36 -3.77
CA MET A 24 23.49 -1.26 -4.70
C MET A 24 23.73 -0.83 -6.14
N ASP A 25 23.59 0.46 -6.46
CA ASP A 25 23.82 0.99 -7.81
C ASP A 25 25.27 0.76 -8.26
N ALA A 26 26.25 0.94 -7.38
CA ALA A 26 27.65 0.66 -7.69
C ALA A 26 27.88 -0.82 -8.04
N ILE A 27 27.26 -1.75 -7.31
CA ILE A 27 27.36 -3.19 -7.60
C ILE A 27 26.62 -3.53 -8.90
N ILE A 28 25.44 -2.96 -9.13
CA ILE A 28 24.68 -3.18 -10.36
C ILE A 28 25.46 -2.68 -11.58
N ALA A 29 26.05 -1.49 -11.50
CA ALA A 29 26.89 -0.93 -12.54
C ALA A 29 28.11 -1.82 -12.85
N ALA A 30 28.78 -2.34 -11.81
CA ALA A 30 29.90 -3.26 -11.97
C ALA A 30 29.50 -4.58 -12.64
N LEU A 31 28.36 -5.17 -12.24
CA LEU A 31 27.84 -6.42 -12.82
C LEU A 31 27.30 -6.25 -14.25
N SER A 32 26.87 -5.04 -14.60
CA SER A 32 26.26 -4.70 -15.90
C SER A 32 27.26 -4.08 -16.89
N ALA A 33 28.55 -4.04 -16.53
CA ALA A 33 29.61 -3.66 -17.45
C ALA A 33 29.59 -4.53 -18.72
N PRO A 34 29.98 -4.01 -19.88
CA PRO A 34 30.00 -4.77 -21.13
C PRO A 34 30.91 -6.00 -20.99
N GLY A 35 30.33 -7.20 -21.18
CA GLY A 35 31.01 -8.49 -20.94
C GLY A 35 30.75 -9.08 -19.53
N GLY A 36 30.04 -8.39 -18.64
CA GLY A 36 29.64 -8.92 -17.35
C GLY A 36 28.50 -9.93 -17.45
N ALA A 37 28.40 -10.81 -16.46
CA ALA A 37 27.31 -11.80 -16.37
C ALA A 37 25.94 -11.17 -16.02
N GLY A 38 25.88 -9.86 -15.75
CA GLY A 38 24.68 -9.20 -15.25
C GLY A 38 24.26 -9.68 -13.86
N ILE A 39 23.11 -9.19 -13.40
CA ILE A 39 22.58 -9.49 -12.06
C ILE A 39 22.03 -10.93 -11.99
N THR A 40 21.49 -11.44 -13.11
CA THR A 40 20.81 -12.74 -13.21
C THR A 40 21.33 -13.62 -14.34
N GLY A 41 22.30 -13.17 -15.13
CA GLY A 41 22.77 -13.92 -16.30
C GLY A 41 23.55 -15.19 -15.95
N SER A 42 23.66 -16.08 -16.94
CA SER A 42 24.37 -17.36 -16.83
C SER A 42 25.87 -17.15 -16.58
N LEU A 43 26.42 -17.90 -15.63
CA LEU A 43 27.86 -17.98 -15.34
C LEU A 43 28.56 -19.07 -16.16
N VAL A 44 27.79 -19.72 -17.02
CA VAL A 44 28.18 -20.89 -17.81
C VAL A 44 28.06 -20.52 -19.29
N ASP A 45 28.96 -21.03 -20.11
CA ASP A 45 28.94 -20.88 -21.56
C ASP A 45 27.88 -21.79 -22.22
N ALA A 46 27.84 -21.82 -23.55
CA ALA A 46 26.89 -22.62 -24.31
C ALA A 46 27.19 -24.14 -24.26
N GLU A 47 28.40 -24.51 -23.87
CA GLU A 47 28.87 -25.90 -23.78
C GLU A 47 28.72 -26.48 -22.37
N GLY A 48 28.33 -25.65 -21.39
CA GLY A 48 28.13 -26.07 -20.01
C GLY A 48 29.36 -25.88 -19.12
N PHE A 49 30.39 -25.16 -19.58
CA PHE A 49 31.60 -24.89 -18.83
C PHE A 49 31.60 -23.49 -18.19
N PRO A 50 32.31 -23.30 -17.06
CA PRO A 50 32.46 -21.99 -16.44
C PRO A 50 33.06 -20.98 -17.43
N ARG A 51 32.39 -19.84 -17.59
CA ARG A 51 32.84 -18.76 -18.47
C ARG A 51 34.24 -18.25 -18.10
N ALA A 52 35.15 -18.28 -19.07
CA ALA A 52 36.53 -17.82 -18.90
C ALA A 52 36.69 -16.29 -19.02
N ASP A 53 35.68 -15.60 -19.56
CA ASP A 53 35.63 -14.15 -19.73
C ASP A 53 35.34 -13.38 -18.44
N ILE A 54 34.88 -14.06 -17.38
CA ILE A 54 34.44 -13.44 -16.13
C ILE A 54 35.10 -14.08 -14.91
N ASP A 55 35.34 -13.28 -13.87
CA ASP A 55 35.69 -13.79 -12.54
C ASP A 55 34.41 -14.24 -11.82
N ILE A 56 34.08 -15.52 -11.98
CA ILE A 56 32.87 -16.14 -11.41
C ILE A 56 32.80 -15.97 -9.87
N PRO A 57 33.86 -16.26 -9.09
CA PRO A 57 33.89 -15.96 -7.66
C PRO A 57 33.54 -14.51 -7.31
N ALA A 58 34.11 -13.54 -8.02
CA ALA A 58 33.83 -12.12 -7.77
C ALA A 58 32.36 -11.77 -8.08
N VAL A 59 31.83 -12.26 -9.20
CA VAL A 59 30.42 -12.05 -9.58
C VAL A 59 29.47 -12.66 -8.54
N LEU A 60 29.75 -13.86 -8.05
CA LEU A 60 28.94 -14.49 -7.00
C LEU A 60 28.98 -13.69 -5.69
N ALA A 61 30.16 -13.22 -5.29
CA ALA A 61 30.30 -12.37 -4.11
C ALA A 61 29.51 -11.07 -4.25
N GLN A 62 29.57 -10.42 -5.42
CA GLN A 62 28.79 -9.22 -5.72
C GLN A 62 27.28 -9.48 -5.72
N ARG A 63 26.81 -10.57 -6.33
CA ARG A 63 25.39 -10.95 -6.32
C ARG A 63 24.89 -11.24 -4.91
N ARG A 64 25.68 -11.94 -4.09
CA ARG A 64 25.35 -12.17 -2.68
C ARG A 64 25.23 -10.85 -1.92
N LYS A 65 26.24 -9.99 -2.05
CA LYS A 65 26.27 -8.67 -1.41
C LYS A 65 25.08 -7.80 -1.82
N LEU A 66 24.70 -7.84 -3.10
CA LEU A 66 23.50 -7.15 -3.59
C LEU A 66 22.22 -7.69 -2.94
N GLY A 67 22.12 -9.00 -2.73
CA GLY A 67 21.01 -9.62 -2.01
C GLY A 67 20.93 -9.16 -0.54
N GLU A 68 22.07 -9.13 0.15
CA GLU A 68 22.18 -8.62 1.53
C GLU A 68 21.74 -7.15 1.62
N LEU A 69 22.27 -6.29 0.74
CA LEU A 69 21.91 -4.86 0.69
C LEU A 69 20.43 -4.61 0.38
N ARG A 70 19.81 -5.44 -0.47
CA ARG A 70 18.36 -5.36 -0.75
C ARG A 70 17.52 -5.67 0.49
N ASN A 71 17.93 -6.66 1.27
CA ASN A 71 17.25 -7.00 2.52
C ASN A 71 17.41 -5.87 3.54
N ASP A 72 18.61 -5.34 3.71
CA ASP A 72 18.88 -4.20 4.61
C ASP A 72 18.08 -2.96 4.19
N HIS A 73 18.03 -2.66 2.88
CA HIS A 73 17.25 -1.55 2.35
C HIS A 73 15.75 -1.72 2.65
N LYS A 74 15.23 -2.94 2.52
CA LYS A 74 13.82 -3.26 2.86
C LYS A 74 13.55 -3.01 4.35
N ASP A 75 14.43 -3.46 5.24
CA ASP A 75 14.30 -3.25 6.69
C ASP A 75 14.32 -1.75 7.05
N VAL A 76 15.31 -1.01 6.54
CA VAL A 76 15.43 0.44 6.76
C VAL A 76 14.19 1.17 6.25
N THR A 77 13.67 0.80 5.08
CA THR A 77 12.45 1.39 4.51
C THR A 77 11.23 1.14 5.39
N SER A 78 11.03 -0.09 5.87
CA SER A 78 9.94 -0.41 6.80
C SER A 78 10.06 0.35 8.12
N LYS A 79 11.29 0.55 8.62
CA LYS A 79 11.52 1.33 9.84
C LYS A 79 11.22 2.82 9.66
N ILE A 80 11.52 3.39 8.49
CA ILE A 80 11.15 4.77 8.13
C ILE A 80 9.64 4.92 8.12
N GLU A 81 8.92 4.00 7.49
CA GLU A 81 7.45 3.98 7.42
C GLU A 81 6.81 4.02 8.82
N LYS A 82 7.21 3.10 9.71
CA LYS A 82 6.74 3.05 11.10
C LYS A 82 7.01 4.36 11.86
N ASN A 83 8.20 4.93 11.68
CA ASN A 83 8.53 6.20 12.33
C ASN A 83 7.69 7.36 11.79
N LEU A 84 7.38 7.36 10.49
CA LEU A 84 6.51 8.35 9.86
C LEU A 84 5.08 8.25 10.41
N GLU A 85 4.52 7.05 10.53
CA GLU A 85 3.21 6.80 11.14
C GLU A 85 3.13 7.37 12.57
N VAL A 86 4.15 7.15 13.39
CA VAL A 86 4.24 7.68 14.75
C VAL A 86 4.26 9.21 14.76
N LEU A 87 5.03 9.83 13.85
CA LEU A 87 5.09 11.30 13.73
C LEU A 87 3.74 11.88 13.31
N HIS A 88 3.04 11.25 12.36
CA HIS A 88 1.72 11.69 11.91
C HIS A 88 0.65 11.51 13.00
N SER A 89 0.63 10.36 13.68
CA SER A 89 -0.32 10.07 14.76
C SER A 89 -0.14 11.01 15.96
N THR A 90 1.11 11.33 16.31
CA THR A 90 1.42 12.29 17.38
C THR A 90 1.00 13.72 17.00
N LYS A 91 1.06 14.08 15.72
CA LYS A 91 0.64 15.42 15.25
C LYS A 91 -0.88 15.59 15.27
N LEU A 92 -1.64 14.54 14.96
CA LEU A 92 -3.11 14.54 15.05
C LEU A 92 -3.58 14.68 16.51
N THR A 93 -3.03 13.88 17.42
CA THR A 93 -3.35 13.93 18.87
C THR A 93 -2.92 15.23 19.54
N ARG A 94 -1.81 15.86 19.10
CA ARG A 94 -1.39 17.21 19.55
C ARG A 94 -2.40 18.30 19.11
N ASN A 95 -3.01 18.14 17.93
CA ASN A 95 -3.96 19.12 17.39
C ASN A 95 -5.31 19.08 18.13
N GLU A 96 -5.74 17.91 18.60
CA GLU A 96 -6.95 17.74 19.42
C GLU A 96 -6.84 18.36 20.83
N GLN A 97 -5.64 18.57 21.35
CA GLN A 97 -5.43 19.16 22.69
C GLN A 97 -5.44 20.70 22.69
N SER A 98 -5.76 21.35 21.57
CA SER A 98 -5.77 22.82 21.44
C SER A 98 -7.14 23.46 21.20
N ILE A 99 -8.24 22.72 21.40
CA ILE A 99 -9.61 23.25 21.29
C ILE A 99 -10.35 23.01 22.62
N PRO A 100 -10.76 24.06 23.37
CA PRO A 100 -11.66 23.89 24.48
C PRO A 100 -13.13 23.95 24.01
N ARG A 101 -13.96 23.04 24.57
CA ARG A 101 -15.44 23.05 24.65
C ARG A 101 -16.15 22.51 23.38
N SER A 102 -17.23 21.71 23.42
CA SER A 102 -18.19 21.34 24.48
C SER A 102 -19.07 20.15 24.02
N SER A 103 -19.26 19.18 24.92
CA SER A 103 -20.48 18.38 25.20
C SER A 103 -21.20 17.52 24.13
N GLY A 104 -21.38 16.23 24.47
CA GLY A 104 -22.45 15.34 23.93
C GLY A 104 -22.07 13.85 23.78
N ILE A 105 -21.83 13.09 24.85
CA ILE A 105 -22.63 11.91 25.33
C ILE A 105 -22.91 10.86 24.22
N SER A 106 -22.44 9.60 24.20
CA SER A 106 -22.52 8.53 25.22
C SER A 106 -21.58 7.36 24.87
N ALA A 107 -20.99 6.70 25.88
CA ALA A 107 -20.36 5.37 25.76
C ALA A 107 -21.46 4.26 25.86
N PRO A 108 -21.18 2.96 25.58
CA PRO A 108 -20.38 2.17 26.52
C PRO A 108 -19.42 1.14 25.91
N LEU A 109 -18.51 0.69 26.78
CA LEU A 109 -17.53 -0.36 26.59
C LEU A 109 -18.19 -1.74 26.39
N HIS A 110 -17.59 -2.58 25.55
CA HIS A 110 -17.60 -4.03 25.76
C HIS A 110 -16.25 -4.62 25.32
N GLY A 111 -15.53 -5.19 26.28
CA GLY A 111 -14.37 -6.03 26.02
C GLY A 111 -14.84 -7.40 25.52
N GLY A 112 -14.06 -8.00 24.62
CA GLY A 112 -14.29 -9.35 24.12
C GLY A 112 -13.06 -9.88 23.41
N LEU A 113 -12.22 -10.60 24.16
CA LEU A 113 -11.14 -11.42 23.65
C LEU A 113 -11.72 -12.61 22.85
N SER A 114 -11.30 -12.78 21.60
CA SER A 114 -11.22 -14.05 20.85
C SER A 114 -10.56 -13.71 19.51
N GLN A 115 -9.24 -13.87 19.34
CA GLN A 115 -8.55 -15.13 19.09
C GLN A 115 -9.12 -15.86 17.86
N ASN A 116 -8.53 -15.60 16.69
CA ASN A 116 -7.93 -16.59 15.77
C ASN A 116 -7.75 -16.00 14.36
N ASP A 117 -6.47 -15.92 13.98
CA ASP A 117 -5.94 -16.12 12.61
C ASP A 117 -6.26 -15.09 11.50
N PRO A 118 -5.51 -15.11 10.38
CA PRO A 118 -4.05 -15.14 10.28
C PRO A 118 -3.56 -14.09 9.25
N MET A 119 -2.24 -13.92 9.22
CA MET A 119 -1.48 -13.37 8.09
C MET A 119 -1.66 -11.87 7.79
N GLU A 120 -0.60 -11.13 8.09
CA GLU A 120 -0.19 -9.96 7.33
C GLU A 120 0.12 -10.42 5.89
N GLU A 121 -0.92 -10.72 5.10
CA GLU A 121 -0.79 -10.84 3.65
C GLU A 121 -0.57 -9.44 3.10
N ASP A 122 0.73 -9.18 2.98
CA ASP A 122 1.34 -8.76 1.74
C ASP A 122 0.89 -7.38 1.25
N VAL A 123 1.85 -6.47 1.41
CA VAL A 123 2.05 -5.28 0.60
C VAL A 123 2.33 -5.71 -0.86
N VAL A 124 1.45 -6.53 -1.46
CA VAL A 124 1.35 -6.64 -2.92
C VAL A 124 0.62 -5.37 -3.30
N THR A 125 1.39 -4.38 -3.73
CA THR A 125 0.99 -3.37 -4.72
C THR A 125 -0.53 -3.29 -4.92
N ARG A 126 -1.21 -2.57 -4.04
CA ARG A 126 -2.65 -2.35 -4.08
C ARG A 126 -2.97 -1.43 -5.26
N LEU A 127 -2.83 -1.96 -6.48
CA LEU A 127 -3.16 -1.27 -7.71
C LEU A 127 -4.66 -1.00 -7.70
N PRO A 128 -5.07 0.24 -7.94
CA PRO A 128 -6.48 0.52 -8.16
C PRO A 128 -6.95 -0.25 -9.39
N PHE A 129 -8.10 -0.90 -9.30
CA PHE A 129 -8.70 -1.62 -10.41
C PHE A 129 -9.84 -0.85 -11.06
N ALA A 130 -10.34 0.20 -10.42
CA ALA A 130 -11.39 1.05 -10.98
C ALA A 130 -11.23 2.48 -10.51
N ILE A 131 -11.85 3.42 -11.23
CA ILE A 131 -11.99 4.81 -10.85
C ILE A 131 -13.46 5.21 -10.89
N ILE A 132 -13.87 6.08 -9.97
CA ILE A 132 -15.21 6.67 -9.99
C ILE A 132 -15.23 7.82 -11.01
N ASP A 133 -15.95 7.63 -12.11
CA ASP A 133 -16.05 8.64 -13.17
C ASP A 133 -17.40 9.38 -13.20
N ASP A 134 -18.43 8.83 -12.54
CA ASP A 134 -19.73 9.49 -12.37
C ASP A 134 -20.34 9.18 -11.01
N ILE A 135 -20.93 10.18 -10.38
CA ILE A 135 -21.70 10.07 -9.14
C ILE A 135 -22.95 10.94 -9.27
N ALA A 136 -24.11 10.34 -9.06
CA ALA A 136 -25.36 11.08 -9.08
C ALA A 136 -25.60 11.83 -7.77
N ASP A 137 -26.12 13.06 -7.87
CA ASP A 137 -26.46 13.88 -6.71
C ASP A 137 -27.53 13.21 -5.83
N GLY A 138 -27.31 13.24 -4.51
CA GLY A 138 -28.20 12.61 -3.54
C GLY A 138 -28.24 11.08 -3.61
N SER A 139 -27.28 10.45 -4.31
CA SER A 139 -27.08 9.01 -4.28
C SER A 139 -26.42 8.54 -2.99
N PRO A 140 -26.56 7.25 -2.63
CA PRO A 140 -25.83 6.67 -1.50
C PRO A 140 -24.31 6.90 -1.62
N ALA A 141 -23.73 6.78 -2.82
CA ALA A 141 -22.32 7.06 -3.05
C ALA A 141 -21.91 8.49 -2.66
N ALA A 142 -22.71 9.49 -3.05
CA ALA A 142 -22.45 10.88 -2.68
C ALA A 142 -22.61 11.13 -1.17
N LEU A 143 -23.65 10.56 -0.57
CA LEU A 143 -23.96 10.73 0.86
C LEU A 143 -22.93 10.03 1.75
N ASP A 144 -22.42 8.89 1.31
CA ASP A 144 -21.44 8.07 2.02
C ASP A 144 -19.99 8.53 1.74
N GLY A 145 -19.82 9.60 0.95
CA GLY A 145 -18.56 10.34 0.83
C GLY A 145 -17.61 9.89 -0.29
N LEU A 146 -18.09 9.11 -1.27
CA LEU A 146 -17.37 8.89 -2.53
C LEU A 146 -17.35 10.18 -3.35
N LEU A 147 -16.22 10.42 -4.01
CA LEU A 147 -16.00 11.57 -4.88
C LEU A 147 -15.56 11.12 -6.28
N LEU A 148 -15.81 11.99 -7.26
CA LEU A 148 -15.31 11.82 -8.61
C LEU A 148 -13.78 11.77 -8.60
N GLY A 149 -13.23 10.79 -9.31
CA GLY A 149 -11.79 10.55 -9.39
C GLY A 149 -11.23 9.67 -8.27
N ASP A 150 -12.06 9.15 -7.36
CA ASP A 150 -11.59 8.17 -6.37
C ASP A 150 -11.18 6.86 -7.06
N GLU A 151 -9.97 6.40 -6.75
CA GLU A 151 -9.42 5.17 -7.30
C GLU A 151 -9.70 4.00 -6.35
N ILE A 152 -10.47 3.02 -6.80
CA ILE A 152 -10.92 1.87 -5.99
C ILE A 152 -9.88 0.76 -6.03
N VAL A 153 -9.44 0.37 -4.84
CA VAL A 153 -8.48 -0.71 -4.63
C VAL A 153 -9.18 -1.99 -4.14
N LYS A 154 -10.19 -1.84 -3.28
CA LYS A 154 -10.99 -2.95 -2.74
C LYS A 154 -12.42 -2.50 -2.48
N PHE A 155 -13.39 -3.37 -2.76
CA PHE A 155 -14.81 -3.14 -2.50
C PHE A 155 -15.40 -4.37 -1.80
N GLY A 156 -15.61 -4.31 -0.49
CA GLY A 156 -16.07 -5.46 0.31
C GLY A 156 -15.13 -6.65 0.15
N SER A 157 -15.65 -7.75 -0.37
CA SER A 157 -14.88 -8.96 -0.71
C SER A 157 -14.21 -8.93 -2.08
N VAL A 158 -14.46 -7.90 -2.89
CA VAL A 158 -13.99 -7.78 -4.27
C VAL A 158 -12.64 -7.07 -4.32
N GLU A 159 -11.65 -7.76 -4.89
CA GLU A 159 -10.29 -7.28 -5.15
C GLU A 159 -9.96 -7.35 -6.65
N ALA A 160 -8.85 -6.72 -7.05
CA ALA A 160 -8.37 -6.72 -8.43
C ALA A 160 -8.26 -8.15 -9.01
N GLY A 161 -8.80 -8.38 -10.21
CA GLY A 161 -8.90 -9.71 -10.79
C GLY A 161 -9.85 -9.81 -11.98
N GLY A 162 -10.29 -11.01 -12.33
CA GLY A 162 -11.24 -11.23 -13.42
C GLY A 162 -12.70 -10.99 -13.04
N ARG A 163 -13.51 -10.50 -14.01
CA ARG A 163 -14.97 -10.22 -13.87
C ARG A 163 -15.33 -9.20 -12.79
N LEU A 164 -14.54 -8.13 -12.68
CA LEU A 164 -14.70 -7.09 -11.66
C LEU A 164 -16.09 -6.47 -11.64
N GLN A 165 -16.63 -6.11 -12.81
CA GLN A 165 -17.93 -5.44 -12.90
C GLN A 165 -19.08 -6.32 -12.37
N GLU A 166 -19.10 -7.61 -12.72
CA GLU A 166 -20.10 -8.56 -12.20
C GLU A 166 -19.97 -8.71 -10.69
N ARG A 167 -18.74 -8.87 -10.18
CA ARG A 167 -18.47 -9.05 -8.75
C ARG A 167 -18.84 -7.83 -7.92
N LEU A 168 -18.54 -6.62 -8.39
CA LEU A 168 -18.94 -5.36 -7.74
C LEU A 168 -20.46 -5.27 -7.60
N VAL A 169 -21.18 -5.59 -8.68
CA VAL A 169 -22.65 -5.58 -8.68
C VAL A 169 -23.19 -6.66 -7.75
N SER A 170 -22.65 -7.87 -7.80
CA SER A 170 -23.04 -8.97 -6.90
C SER A 170 -22.81 -8.60 -5.44
N GLU A 171 -21.65 -8.05 -5.09
CA GLU A 171 -21.33 -7.62 -3.74
C GLU A 171 -22.28 -6.52 -3.25
N ALA A 172 -22.56 -5.53 -4.09
CA ALA A 172 -23.49 -4.45 -3.76
C ALA A 172 -24.94 -4.95 -3.57
N VAL A 173 -25.38 -5.94 -4.35
CA VAL A 173 -26.71 -6.54 -4.21
C VAL A 173 -26.79 -7.48 -3.01
N SER A 174 -25.75 -8.27 -2.76
CA SER A 174 -25.67 -9.18 -1.61
C SER A 174 -25.63 -8.42 -0.27
N ASN A 175 -25.13 -7.19 -0.28
CA ASN A 175 -25.08 -6.31 0.88
C ASN A 175 -26.08 -5.14 0.77
N GLU A 176 -27.24 -5.35 0.13
CA GLU A 176 -28.33 -4.36 0.17
C GLU A 176 -28.69 -4.02 1.63
N ASP A 177 -28.75 -2.72 1.94
CA ASP A 177 -28.96 -2.12 3.27
C ASP A 177 -27.88 -2.45 4.33
N ASN A 178 -26.77 -3.07 3.93
CA ASN A 178 -25.63 -3.35 4.79
C ASN A 178 -24.41 -2.49 4.41
N GLN A 179 -23.61 -2.13 5.41
CA GLN A 179 -22.39 -1.36 5.22
C GLN A 179 -21.29 -2.22 4.57
N VAL A 180 -20.82 -1.79 3.40
CA VAL A 180 -19.71 -2.38 2.66
C VAL A 180 -18.49 -1.48 2.81
N SER A 181 -17.38 -2.05 3.28
CA SER A 181 -16.11 -1.32 3.38
C SER A 181 -15.43 -1.22 2.01
N LEU A 182 -14.96 -0.04 1.64
CA LEU A 182 -14.11 0.19 0.48
C LEU A 182 -12.73 0.67 0.92
N LEU A 183 -11.73 0.29 0.14
CA LEU A 183 -10.43 0.93 0.15
C LEU A 183 -10.26 1.70 -1.15
N ILE A 184 -10.01 3.00 -1.01
CA ILE A 184 -9.80 3.91 -2.13
C ILE A 184 -8.45 4.61 -2.03
N ILE A 185 -7.99 5.23 -3.12
CA ILE A 185 -6.89 6.18 -3.15
C ILE A 185 -7.45 7.53 -3.60
N ARG A 186 -7.27 8.55 -2.75
CA ARG A 186 -7.68 9.93 -3.04
C ARG A 186 -6.46 10.84 -2.90
N GLN A 187 -6.14 11.58 -3.96
CA GLN A 187 -4.94 12.44 -4.02
C GLN A 187 -3.63 11.69 -3.66
N GLY A 188 -3.53 10.41 -4.05
CA GLY A 188 -2.38 9.56 -3.75
C GLY A 188 -2.31 9.00 -2.33
N SER A 189 -3.30 9.28 -1.47
CA SER A 189 -3.39 8.70 -0.13
C SER A 189 -4.45 7.60 -0.08
N PRO A 190 -4.14 6.40 0.43
CA PRO A 190 -5.15 5.38 0.65
C PRO A 190 -6.09 5.80 1.79
N MET A 191 -7.39 5.57 1.60
CA MET A 191 -8.45 5.88 2.56
C MET A 191 -9.45 4.73 2.60
N ASN A 192 -9.93 4.39 3.81
CA ASN A 192 -11.05 3.46 3.96
C ASN A 192 -12.34 4.26 4.05
N LEU A 193 -13.32 3.89 3.21
CA LEU A 193 -14.66 4.43 3.24
C LEU A 193 -15.65 3.30 3.47
N THR A 194 -16.86 3.64 3.87
CA THR A 194 -17.95 2.68 4.00
C THR A 194 -19.11 3.19 3.19
N ILE A 195 -19.62 2.37 2.28
CA ILE A 195 -20.83 2.66 1.52
C ILE A 195 -21.94 1.72 1.94
N THR A 196 -23.17 2.19 1.94
CA THR A 196 -24.33 1.35 2.16
C THR A 196 -25.13 1.27 0.86
N PRO A 197 -25.02 0.16 0.09
CA PRO A 197 -25.85 -0.03 -1.09
C PRO A 197 -27.32 -0.06 -0.68
N ARG A 198 -28.12 0.90 -1.13
CA ARG A 198 -29.53 1.04 -0.76
C ARG A 198 -30.34 1.60 -1.92
N LYS A 199 -31.63 1.29 -1.94
CA LYS A 199 -32.55 1.84 -2.94
C LYS A 199 -32.64 3.36 -2.77
N TRP A 200 -32.51 4.07 -3.87
CA TRP A 200 -32.56 5.53 -3.94
C TRP A 200 -33.34 5.96 -5.20
N HIS A 201 -33.50 7.26 -5.40
CA HIS A 201 -34.37 7.81 -6.47
C HIS A 201 -33.84 7.58 -7.90
N GLY A 202 -32.64 7.02 -8.06
CA GLY A 202 -32.02 6.74 -9.35
C GLY A 202 -31.87 5.26 -9.66
N ARG A 203 -31.00 4.93 -10.62
CA ARG A 203 -30.76 3.54 -11.05
C ARG A 203 -29.73 2.85 -10.14
N GLY A 204 -29.97 1.57 -9.85
CA GLY A 204 -29.07 0.75 -9.03
C GLY A 204 -29.13 1.07 -7.54
N LEU A 205 -28.14 0.56 -6.78
CA LEU A 205 -28.11 0.64 -5.31
C LEU A 205 -27.13 1.68 -4.76
N MET A 206 -26.25 2.23 -5.58
CA MET A 206 -25.21 3.17 -5.11
C MET A 206 -25.18 4.49 -5.87
N GLY A 207 -25.65 4.50 -7.12
CA GLY A 207 -25.69 5.72 -7.94
C GLY A 207 -24.33 6.28 -8.35
N CYS A 208 -23.32 5.42 -8.46
CA CYS A 208 -22.01 5.73 -9.04
C CYS A 208 -21.69 4.81 -10.22
N HIS A 209 -20.81 5.28 -11.10
CA HIS A 209 -20.22 4.47 -12.16
C HIS A 209 -18.78 4.10 -11.79
N PHE A 210 -18.44 2.82 -11.95
CA PHE A 210 -17.08 2.32 -11.79
C PHE A 210 -16.51 2.08 -13.18
N ARG A 211 -15.49 2.85 -13.54
CA ARG A 211 -14.71 2.62 -14.74
C ARG A 211 -13.50 1.77 -14.39
N ILE A 212 -13.50 0.52 -14.85
CA ILE A 212 -12.38 -0.41 -14.66
C ILE A 212 -11.13 0.10 -15.39
N LEU A 213 -9.96 -0.02 -14.77
CA LEU A 213 -8.64 0.38 -15.30
C LEU A 213 -7.97 -0.73 -16.12
#